data_AF-B7SGF9-F1
#
_entry.id   AF-B7SGF9-F1
#
_cell.length_a   1.000
_cell.length_b   1.000
_cell.length_c   1.000
_cell.angle_alpha   90.00
_cell.angle_beta   90.00
_cell.angle_gamma   90.00
#
_symmetry.space_group_name_H-M   'P 1'
#
loop_
_entity.id
_entity.type
_entity.pdbx_description
1 polymer ?
#
loop_
_entity_poly.entity_id
_entity_poly.type
_entity_poly.pdbx_seq_one_letter_code
_entity_poly.pdbx_strand_id
1 'polypeptide(L)'
;ELSTLCDADIGLIVFSATGKLFEYSSSSMMQLIEKHKMQSERDNMDSLEQLQSSNLQSEKKTHAMLSREFVDKNQELRQLHGEELQGLGLEELMKLEKLVEGGISRVLKIKGDKYMREISSLKKKEAQLQEENSQLIHQSQARLNEEGQNVIEQGHSADSIANNLSLVNSHQDYDDS
;
A
#
# COMPACT_ATOMS: atom_id res chain seq x y z
N GLU A 1 17.94 -40.86 -20.45
CA GLU A 1 17.69 -42.03 -21.32
C GLU A 1 18.31 -41.83 -22.69
N LEU A 2 17.95 -40.78 -23.44
CA LEU A 2 18.48 -40.56 -24.79
C LEU A 2 20.01 -40.44 -24.84
N SER A 3 20.62 -39.72 -23.89
CA SER A 3 22.08 -39.54 -23.82
C SER A 3 22.83 -40.87 -23.65
N THR A 4 22.29 -41.79 -22.85
CA THR A 4 22.89 -43.10 -22.58
C THR A 4 22.63 -44.12 -23.70
N LEU A 5 21.46 -44.07 -24.33
CA LEU A 5 21.08 -45.02 -25.40
C LEU A 5 21.76 -44.69 -26.73
N CYS A 6 22.00 -43.41 -27.00
CA CYS A 6 22.50 -42.92 -28.28
C CYS A 6 23.94 -42.38 -28.22
N ASP A 7 24.61 -42.48 -27.07
CA ASP A 7 25.92 -41.86 -26.82
C ASP A 7 25.95 -40.38 -27.27
N ALA A 8 24.99 -39.61 -26.75
CA ALA A 8 24.73 -38.24 -27.16
C ALA A 8 24.94 -37.26 -25.99
N ASP A 9 25.65 -36.17 -26.25
CA ASP A 9 25.72 -35.03 -25.33
C ASP A 9 24.43 -34.20 -25.43
N ILE A 10 23.72 -34.03 -24.31
CA ILE A 10 22.41 -33.35 -24.25
C ILE A 10 22.44 -32.28 -23.16
N GLY A 11 22.04 -31.06 -23.51
CA GLY A 11 21.79 -29.97 -22.58
C GLY A 11 20.35 -29.47 -22.71
N LEU A 12 19.70 -29.18 -21.59
CA LEU A 12 18.36 -28.60 -21.52
C LEU A 12 18.39 -27.39 -20.59
N ILE A 13 17.85 -26.27 -21.07
CA ILE A 13 17.71 -25.01 -20.31
C ILE A 13 16.25 -24.59 -20.37
N VAL A 14 15.64 -24.37 -19.21
CA VAL A 14 14.24 -23.94 -19.07
C VAL A 14 14.16 -22.71 -18.16
N PHE A 15 13.56 -21.65 -18.67
CA PHE A 15 13.20 -20.48 -17.87
C PHE A 15 11.71 -20.53 -17.52
N SER A 16 11.40 -20.46 -16.23
CA SER A 16 10.02 -20.30 -15.78
C SER A 16 9.47 -18.91 -16.12
N ALA A 17 8.14 -18.75 -16.08
CA ALA A 17 7.49 -17.46 -16.26
C ALA A 17 7.94 -16.39 -15.24
N THR A 18 8.47 -16.80 -14.07
CA THR A 18 9.03 -15.89 -13.06
C THR A 18 10.53 -15.64 -13.24
N GLY A 19 11.14 -16.11 -14.32
CA GLY A 19 12.56 -15.93 -14.62
C GLY A 19 13.53 -16.86 -13.89
N LYS A 20 13.05 -17.87 -13.14
CA LYS A 20 13.95 -18.89 -12.56
C LYS A 20 14.50 -19.82 -13.64
N LEU A 21 15.81 -20.07 -13.58
CA LEU A 21 16.56 -20.97 -14.45
C LEU A 21 16.55 -22.40 -13.90
N PHE A 22 16.23 -23.36 -14.77
CA PHE A 22 16.37 -24.79 -14.53
C PHE A 22 17.20 -25.40 -15.65
N GLU A 23 18.20 -26.20 -15.30
CA GLU A 23 19.09 -26.80 -16.29
C GLU A 23 19.34 -28.29 -16.02
N TYR A 24 19.58 -29.01 -17.11
CA TYR A 24 20.04 -30.39 -17.11
C TYR A 24 21.13 -30.56 -18.17
N SER A 25 22.15 -31.33 -17.85
CA SER A 25 23.20 -31.72 -18.79
C SER A 25 23.52 -33.20 -18.60
N SER A 26 23.81 -33.90 -19.70
CA SER A 26 24.38 -35.25 -19.66
C SER A 26 25.79 -35.27 -19.09
N SER A 27 26.51 -34.15 -19.13
CA SER A 27 27.86 -33.96 -18.59
C SER A 27 27.99 -32.61 -17.89
N SER A 28 28.66 -31.63 -18.50
CA SER A 28 28.78 -30.27 -18.01
C SER A 28 28.05 -29.30 -18.93
N MET A 29 27.14 -28.50 -18.38
CA MET A 29 26.45 -27.46 -19.14
C MET A 29 27.43 -26.47 -19.79
N MET A 30 28.45 -26.04 -19.06
CA MET A 30 29.47 -25.12 -19.59
C MET A 30 30.21 -25.66 -20.81
N GLN A 31 30.72 -26.90 -20.74
CA GLN A 31 31.41 -27.57 -21.84
C GLN A 31 30.50 -27.78 -23.05
N LEU A 32 29.23 -28.13 -22.83
CA LEU A 32 28.24 -28.27 -23.89
C LEU A 32 27.98 -26.94 -24.62
N ILE A 33 27.82 -25.86 -23.87
CA ILE A 33 27.64 -24.50 -24.42
C ILE A 33 28.89 -24.10 -25.21
N GLU A 34 30.08 -24.36 -24.68
CA GLU A 34 31.35 -24.04 -25.34
C GLU A 34 31.53 -24.85 -26.65
N LYS A 35 31.27 -26.15 -26.62
CA LYS A 35 31.30 -27.03 -27.80
C LYS A 35 30.32 -26.55 -28.87
N HIS A 36 29.08 -26.23 -28.49
CA HIS A 36 28.09 -25.69 -29.41
C HIS A 36 28.55 -24.35 -30.03
N LYS A 37 29.09 -23.44 -29.21
CA LYS A 37 29.61 -22.15 -29.69
C LYS A 37 30.74 -22.34 -30.71
N MET A 38 31.71 -23.21 -30.41
CA MET A 38 32.83 -23.50 -31.31
C MET A 38 32.38 -24.16 -32.62
N GLN A 39 31.36 -25.02 -32.57
CA GLN A 39 30.79 -25.67 -33.74
C GLN A 39 30.02 -24.66 -34.61
N SER A 40 29.20 -23.82 -33.97
CA SER A 40 28.49 -22.70 -34.60
C SER A 40 29.45 -21.71 -35.27
N GLU A 41 30.61 -21.41 -34.66
CA GLU A 41 31.62 -20.53 -35.26
C GLU A 41 32.30 -21.15 -36.49
N ARG A 42 32.38 -22.49 -36.58
CA ARG A 42 32.92 -23.20 -37.75
C ARG A 42 31.92 -23.31 -38.91
N ASP A 43 30.64 -23.46 -38.61
CA ASP A 43 29.58 -23.64 -39.61
C ASP A 43 29.06 -22.30 -40.19
N ASN A 44 29.41 -21.15 -39.60
CA ASN A 44 28.84 -19.83 -39.94
C ASN A 44 29.71 -18.90 -40.81
N MET A 45 30.76 -19.40 -41.47
CA MET A 45 31.64 -18.56 -42.30
C MET A 45 30.96 -17.86 -43.50
N ASP A 46 29.71 -18.19 -43.87
CA ASP A 46 29.14 -17.71 -45.13
C ASP A 46 27.85 -16.85 -45.11
N SER A 47 27.07 -16.70 -44.01
CA SER A 47 25.89 -15.79 -44.13
C SER A 47 25.14 -15.32 -42.88
N LEU A 48 25.32 -15.91 -41.68
CA LEU A 48 24.50 -15.57 -40.49
C LEU A 48 25.17 -14.54 -39.55
N GLU A 49 26.47 -14.34 -39.71
CA GLU A 49 27.32 -13.51 -38.85
C GLU A 49 26.86 -12.06 -38.80
N GLN A 50 26.27 -11.51 -39.87
CA GLN A 50 25.87 -10.11 -39.93
C GLN A 50 24.56 -9.79 -39.18
N LEU A 51 23.62 -10.74 -39.09
CA LEU A 51 22.32 -10.53 -38.42
C LEU A 51 22.38 -10.84 -36.92
N GLN A 52 23.06 -11.92 -36.53
CA GLN A 52 23.19 -12.29 -35.12
C GLN A 52 24.17 -11.39 -34.36
N SER A 53 25.27 -10.95 -34.98
CA SER A 53 26.17 -9.96 -34.36
C SER A 53 25.49 -8.61 -34.18
N SER A 54 24.68 -8.18 -35.16
CA SER A 54 23.92 -6.93 -35.08
C SER A 54 22.89 -6.94 -33.95
N ASN A 55 22.13 -8.03 -33.79
CA ASN A 55 21.12 -8.13 -32.74
C ASN A 55 21.74 -8.29 -31.34
N LEU A 56 22.82 -9.04 -31.21
CA LEU A 56 23.52 -9.18 -29.93
C LEU A 56 24.25 -7.87 -29.53
N GLN A 57 24.73 -7.09 -30.51
CA GLN A 57 25.28 -5.75 -30.26
C GLN A 57 24.20 -4.75 -29.88
N SER A 58 23.01 -4.82 -30.50
CA SER A 58 21.88 -3.95 -30.16
C SER A 58 21.40 -4.22 -28.73
N GLU A 59 21.30 -5.48 -28.31
CA GLU A 59 20.95 -5.88 -26.93
C GLU A 59 21.99 -5.43 -25.90
N LYS A 60 23.30 -5.55 -26.21
CA LYS A 60 24.35 -5.03 -25.33
C LYS A 60 24.25 -3.52 -25.16
N LYS A 61 23.93 -2.79 -26.24
CA LYS A 61 23.75 -1.34 -26.21
C LYS A 61 22.53 -0.94 -25.40
N THR A 62 21.39 -1.62 -25.58
CA THR A 62 20.17 -1.36 -24.79
C THR A 62 20.39 -1.67 -23.32
N HIS A 63 21.05 -2.78 -23.00
CA HIS A 63 21.41 -3.12 -21.63
C HIS A 63 22.32 -2.06 -20.99
N ALA A 64 23.37 -1.61 -21.69
CA ALA A 64 24.25 -0.57 -21.19
C ALA A 64 23.51 0.76 -20.95
N MET A 65 22.58 1.12 -21.84
CA MET A 65 21.75 2.31 -21.70
C MET A 65 20.83 2.21 -20.48
N LEU A 66 20.10 1.10 -20.33
CA LEU A 66 19.22 0.86 -19.18
C LEU A 66 19.98 0.80 -17.86
N SER A 67 21.15 0.16 -17.86
CA SER A 67 22.01 0.10 -16.67
C SER A 67 22.47 1.50 -16.24
N ARG A 68 22.78 2.38 -17.20
CA ARG A 68 23.15 3.77 -16.91
C ARG A 68 21.95 4.56 -16.38
N GLU A 69 20.80 4.46 -17.04
CA GLU A 69 19.58 5.11 -16.58
C GLU A 69 19.18 4.67 -15.17
N PHE A 70 19.34 3.38 -14.85
CA PHE A 70 19.09 2.85 -13.52
C PHE A 70 19.99 3.48 -12.46
N VAL A 71 21.29 3.64 -12.76
CA VAL A 71 22.25 4.29 -11.85
C VAL A 71 21.88 5.76 -11.66
N ASP A 72 21.60 6.48 -12.76
CA ASP A 72 21.23 7.89 -12.73
C ASP A 72 19.94 8.11 -11.92
N LYS A 73 18.92 7.26 -12.11
CA LYS A 73 17.65 7.32 -11.35
C LYS A 73 17.82 6.96 -9.87
N ASN A 74 18.67 5.99 -9.55
CA ASN A 74 18.97 5.68 -8.16
C ASN A 74 19.71 6.82 -7.47
N GLN A 75 20.61 7.50 -8.16
CA GLN A 75 21.29 8.69 -7.64
C GLN A 75 20.28 9.82 -7.40
N GLU A 76 19.39 10.10 -8.37
CA GLU A 76 18.32 11.10 -8.22
C GLU A 76 17.43 10.79 -6.99
N LEU A 77 17.08 9.52 -6.78
CA LEU A 77 16.29 9.09 -5.63
C LEU A 77 17.00 9.33 -4.29
N ARG A 78 18.29 9.01 -4.20
CA ARG A 78 19.10 9.28 -3.00
C ARG A 78 19.19 10.78 -2.73
N GLN A 79 19.37 11.59 -3.77
CA GLN A 79 19.37 13.05 -3.65
C GLN A 79 18.03 13.59 -3.15
N LEU A 80 16.90 13.05 -3.64
CA LEU A 80 15.57 13.38 -3.10
C LEU A 80 15.43 13.05 -1.60
N HIS A 81 16.17 12.08 -1.08
CA HIS A 81 16.25 11.77 0.35
C HIS A 81 17.28 12.61 1.12
N GLY A 82 18.00 13.52 0.46
CA GLY A 82 19.04 14.33 1.07
C GLY A 82 20.39 13.60 1.19
N GLU A 83 20.57 12.49 0.48
CA GLU A 83 21.79 11.69 0.45
C GLU A 83 22.62 12.03 -0.81
N GLU A 84 23.93 11.79 -0.78
CA GLU A 84 24.83 11.94 -1.94
C GLU A 84 24.69 13.28 -2.70
N LEU A 85 24.56 14.37 -1.94
CA LEU A 85 24.42 15.74 -2.47
C LEU A 85 25.74 16.35 -2.95
N GLN A 86 26.87 15.67 -2.70
CA GLN A 86 28.18 16.16 -3.15
C GLN A 86 28.21 16.25 -4.68
N GLY A 87 28.70 17.37 -5.21
CA GLY A 87 28.77 17.62 -6.65
C GLY A 87 27.58 18.38 -7.23
N LEU A 88 26.49 18.56 -6.48
CA LEU A 88 25.42 19.48 -6.87
C LEU A 88 25.83 20.93 -6.62
N GLY A 89 25.59 21.80 -7.60
CA GLY A 89 25.73 23.25 -7.44
C GLY A 89 24.57 23.86 -6.66
N LEU A 90 24.72 25.12 -6.25
CA LEU A 90 23.69 25.85 -5.49
C LEU A 90 22.33 25.87 -6.19
N GLU A 91 22.32 26.14 -7.50
CA GLU A 91 21.09 26.18 -8.30
C GLU A 91 20.39 24.81 -8.36
N GLU A 92 21.16 23.72 -8.41
CA GLU A 92 20.61 22.36 -8.43
C GLU A 92 20.05 21.97 -7.06
N LEU A 93 20.74 22.36 -5.98
CA LEU A 93 20.25 22.18 -4.62
C LEU A 93 18.96 22.95 -4.36
N MET A 94 18.85 24.20 -4.83
CA MET A 94 17.62 24.99 -4.71
C MET A 94 16.45 24.36 -5.48
N LYS A 95 16.71 23.80 -6.67
CA LYS A 95 15.68 23.06 -7.43
C LYS A 95 15.23 21.80 -6.69
N LEU A 96 16.18 21.06 -6.13
CA LEU A 96 15.92 19.85 -5.35
C LEU A 96 15.08 20.16 -4.10
N GLU A 97 15.47 21.18 -3.33
CA GLU A 97 14.74 21.65 -2.16
C GLU A 97 13.29 22.01 -2.51
N LYS A 98 13.10 22.86 -3.52
CA LYS A 98 11.76 23.27 -3.99
C LYS A 98 10.90 22.07 -4.42
N LEU A 99 11.51 21.07 -5.06
CA LEU A 99 10.82 19.86 -5.49
C LEU A 99 10.35 19.04 -4.29
N VAL A 100 11.24 18.82 -3.32
CA VAL A 100 10.96 18.07 -2.08
C VAL A 100 9.91 18.78 -1.23
N GLU A 101 10.09 20.08 -0.97
CA GLU A 101 9.13 20.91 -0.23
C GLU A 101 7.75 20.90 -0.88
N GLY A 102 7.69 21.07 -2.20
CA GLY A 102 6.45 21.01 -2.96
C GLY A 102 5.76 19.64 -2.84
N GLY A 103 6.54 18.55 -2.86
CA GLY A 103 6.04 17.19 -2.65
C GLY A 103 5.43 17.00 -1.26
N ILE A 104 6.18 17.38 -0.22
CA ILE A 104 5.75 17.27 1.19
C ILE A 104 4.49 18.11 1.41
N SER A 105 4.46 19.35 0.94
CA SER A 105 3.32 20.25 1.07
C SER A 105 2.04 19.65 0.45
N ARG A 106 2.13 19.04 -0.73
CA ARG A 106 0.99 18.34 -1.36
C ARG A 106 0.51 17.16 -0.52
N VAL A 107 1.43 16.33 -0.03
CA VAL A 107 1.09 15.17 0.81
C VAL A 107 0.39 15.61 2.09
N LEU A 108 0.92 16.63 2.77
CA LEU A 108 0.33 17.18 3.99
C LEU A 108 -1.06 17.74 3.74
N LYS A 109 -1.25 18.49 2.65
CA LYS A 109 -2.57 19.02 2.26
C LYS A 109 -3.58 17.90 2.05
N ILE A 110 -3.25 16.90 1.23
CA ILE A 110 -4.16 15.77 0.93
C ILE A 110 -4.52 15.00 2.20
N LYS A 111 -3.53 14.73 3.06
CA LYS A 111 -3.76 14.06 4.35
C LYS A 111 -4.62 14.91 5.28
N GLY A 112 -4.35 16.21 5.38
CA GLY A 112 -5.16 17.15 6.15
C GLY A 112 -6.61 17.18 5.70
N ASP A 113 -6.86 17.32 4.39
CA ASP A 113 -8.21 17.31 3.82
C ASP A 113 -8.94 15.97 4.07
N LYS A 114 -8.20 14.85 4.07
CA LYS A 114 -8.77 13.54 4.42
C LYS A 114 -9.17 13.49 5.90
N TYR A 115 -8.27 13.87 6.81
CA TYR A 115 -8.55 13.86 8.25
C TYR A 115 -9.69 14.82 8.61
N MET A 116 -9.74 16.01 8.03
CA MET A 116 -10.82 16.97 8.28
C MET A 116 -12.19 16.44 7.84
N ARG A 117 -12.24 15.74 6.69
CA ARG A 117 -13.48 15.07 6.26
C ARG A 117 -13.91 13.97 7.21
N GLU A 118 -12.96 13.15 7.67
CA GLU A 118 -13.22 12.06 8.60
C GLU A 118 -13.71 12.57 9.96
N ILE A 119 -13.04 13.58 10.52
CA ILE A 119 -13.47 14.28 11.75
C ILE A 119 -14.88 14.84 11.59
N SER A 120 -15.17 15.50 10.47
CA SER A 120 -16.50 16.10 10.23
C SER A 120 -17.59 15.03 10.13
N SER A 121 -17.30 13.91 9.48
CA SER A 121 -18.22 12.77 9.38
C SER A 121 -18.49 12.16 10.76
N LEU A 122 -17.45 11.97 11.57
CA LEU A 122 -17.57 11.42 12.92
C LEU A 122 -18.37 12.34 13.84
N LYS A 123 -18.09 13.65 13.84
CA LYS A 123 -18.87 14.64 14.61
C LYS A 123 -20.35 14.64 14.23
N LYS A 124 -20.66 14.54 12.93
CA LYS A 124 -22.05 14.42 12.47
C LYS A 124 -22.71 13.14 13.01
N LYS A 125 -21.98 12.02 12.98
CA LYS A 125 -22.51 10.74 13.47
C LYS A 125 -22.70 10.74 14.99
N GLU A 126 -21.79 11.37 15.74
CA GLU A 126 -21.92 11.59 17.18
C GLU A 126 -23.22 12.35 17.51
N ALA A 127 -23.45 13.49 16.85
CA ALA A 127 -24.65 14.29 17.07
C ALA A 127 -25.95 13.50 16.76
N GLN A 128 -25.97 12.73 15.67
CA GLN A 128 -27.10 11.86 15.33
C GLN A 128 -27.36 10.80 16.40
N LEU A 129 -26.31 10.14 16.89
CA LEU A 129 -26.44 9.11 17.93
C LEU A 129 -26.89 9.71 19.27
N GLN A 130 -26.43 10.91 19.62
CA GLN A 130 -26.88 11.62 20.81
C GLN A 130 -28.36 11.98 20.75
N GLU A 131 -28.84 12.41 19.58
CA GLU A 131 -30.25 12.69 19.34
C GLU A 131 -31.10 11.41 19.43
N GLU A 132 -30.72 10.34 18.72
CA GLU A 132 -31.39 9.04 18.77
C GLU A 132 -31.46 8.49 20.20
N ASN A 133 -30.35 8.56 20.95
CA ASN A 133 -30.30 8.10 22.34
C ASN A 133 -31.25 8.93 23.24
N SER A 134 -31.26 10.25 23.08
CA SER A 134 -32.17 11.13 23.84
C SER A 134 -33.65 10.80 23.56
N GLN A 135 -33.99 10.53 22.30
CA GLN A 135 -35.35 10.10 21.92
C GLN A 135 -35.72 8.75 22.53
N LEU A 136 -34.80 7.77 22.51
CA LEU A 136 -35.03 6.45 23.10
C LEU A 136 -35.23 6.53 24.61
N ILE A 137 -34.44 7.35 25.32
CA ILE A 137 -34.61 7.60 26.76
C ILE A 137 -36.00 8.18 27.03
N HIS A 138 -36.41 9.21 26.27
CA HIS A 138 -37.73 9.81 26.42
C HIS A 138 -38.86 8.80 26.16
N GLN A 139 -38.77 7.99 25.09
CA GLN A 139 -39.75 6.95 24.79
C GLN A 139 -39.80 5.85 25.85
N SER A 140 -38.66 5.48 26.43
CA SER A 140 -38.60 4.50 27.52
C SER A 140 -39.29 5.04 28.78
N GLN A 141 -39.05 6.30 29.12
CA GLN A 141 -39.69 6.95 30.26
C GLN A 141 -41.21 7.10 30.05
N ALA A 142 -41.65 7.48 28.85
CA ALA A 142 -43.06 7.57 28.51
C ALA A 142 -43.78 6.23 28.67
N ARG A 143 -43.19 5.14 28.18
CA ARG A 143 -43.76 3.78 28.32
C ARG A 143 -43.85 3.31 29.77
N LEU A 144 -42.83 3.58 30.59
CA LEU A 144 -42.89 3.25 32.03
C LEU A 144 -43.99 4.03 32.76
N ASN A 145 -44.25 5.28 32.35
CA ASN A 145 -45.32 6.09 32.92
C ASN A 145 -46.71 5.59 32.48
N GLU A 146 -46.87 5.16 31.22
CA GLU A 146 -48.11 4.56 30.71
C GLU A 146 -48.42 3.19 31.35
N GLU A 147 -47.41 2.35 31.59
CA GLU A 147 -47.57 1.08 32.31
C GLU A 147 -47.91 1.32 33.80
N GLY A 148 -47.33 2.34 34.44
CA GLY A 148 -47.70 2.77 35.79
C GLY A 148 -49.13 3.30 35.89
N GLN A 149 -49.61 4.02 34.88
CA GLN A 149 -50.99 4.53 34.83
C GLN A 149 -52.03 3.44 34.54
N ASN A 150 -51.73 2.46 33.70
CA ASN A 150 -52.62 1.31 33.47
C ASN A 150 -52.78 0.41 34.70
N VAL A 151 -51.76 0.31 35.58
CA VAL A 151 -51.89 -0.36 36.88
C VAL A 151 -52.75 0.46 37.86
N ILE A 152 -52.70 1.78 37.77
CA ILE A 152 -53.53 2.67 38.61
C ILE A 152 -55.00 2.65 38.15
N GLU A 153 -55.29 2.55 36.85
CA GLU A 153 -56.67 2.50 36.32
C GLU A 153 -57.40 1.17 36.61
N GLN A 154 -56.68 0.03 36.68
CA GLN A 154 -57.25 -1.22 37.22
C GLN A 154 -57.27 -1.31 38.76
N GLY A 155 -56.62 -0.37 39.45
CA GLY A 155 -56.49 -0.32 40.90
C GLY A 155 -57.42 0.66 41.61
N HIS A 156 -58.25 1.45 40.90
CA HIS A 156 -59.18 2.38 41.51
C HIS A 156 -60.47 1.69 42.02
N SER A 157 -60.28 0.74 42.94
CA SER A 157 -61.23 0.50 44.02
C SER A 157 -60.42 0.33 45.32
N ALA A 158 -60.59 1.30 46.22
CA ALA A 158 -60.11 1.41 47.61
C ALA A 158 -58.89 2.33 47.88
N ASP A 159 -59.24 3.59 48.20
CA ASP A 159 -58.76 4.44 49.30
C ASP A 159 -57.27 4.69 49.62
N SER A 160 -57.01 6.01 49.81
CA SER A 160 -56.15 6.65 50.81
C SER A 160 -54.87 7.39 50.38
N ILE A 161 -55.04 8.71 50.48
CA ILE A 161 -54.12 9.85 50.63
C ILE A 161 -52.86 9.56 51.48
N ALA A 162 -51.68 9.92 50.96
CA ALA A 162 -50.69 10.79 51.63
C ALA A 162 -49.52 11.11 50.67
N ASN A 163 -49.41 12.40 50.35
CA ASN A 163 -48.41 12.98 49.47
C ASN A 163 -47.18 13.39 50.30
N ASN A 164 -45.96 13.07 49.84
CA ASN A 164 -44.75 13.82 50.21
C ASN A 164 -43.65 13.61 49.16
N LEU A 165 -43.62 14.52 48.17
CA LEU A 165 -42.53 14.67 47.21
C LEU A 165 -41.42 15.50 47.87
N SER A 166 -40.33 14.86 48.32
CA SER A 166 -39.11 15.57 48.68
C SER A 166 -38.26 15.77 47.41
N LEU A 167 -38.36 16.97 46.81
CA LEU A 167 -37.33 17.48 45.91
C LEU A 167 -36.02 17.63 46.69
N VAL A 168 -35.04 16.78 46.39
CA VAL A 168 -33.63 17.06 46.67
C VAL A 168 -32.84 16.58 45.47
N ASN A 169 -32.30 17.52 44.70
CA ASN A 169 -30.93 17.44 44.23
C ASN A 169 -30.44 18.85 43.94
N SER A 170 -29.70 19.36 44.92
CA SER A 170 -28.93 20.59 44.90
C SER A 170 -27.87 20.55 43.81
N HIS A 171 -27.77 21.68 43.09
CA HIS A 171 -26.65 22.09 42.27
C HIS A 171 -25.30 21.85 42.96
N GLN A 172 -24.32 21.41 42.18
CA GLN A 172 -22.91 21.67 42.42
C GLN A 172 -22.24 22.01 41.10
N ASP A 173 -22.13 23.31 40.87
CA ASP A 173 -21.24 23.90 39.88
C ASP A 173 -19.78 23.61 40.28
N TYR A 174 -18.97 23.16 39.33
CA TYR A 174 -17.52 23.10 39.47
C TYR A 174 -16.94 24.43 38.97
N ASP A 175 -16.27 25.13 39.88
CA ASP A 175 -15.42 26.30 39.60
C ASP A 175 -14.10 25.84 38.96
N ASP A 176 -13.67 26.57 37.92
CA ASP A 176 -12.39 26.41 37.22
C ASP A 176 -11.62 27.74 37.37
N SER A 177 -10.40 27.67 37.93
CA SER A 177 -9.37 28.73 37.93
C SER A 177 -8.00 28.10 38.05
#